data_AF-A0A2U3K9W1-F1
#
_entry.id   AF-A0A2U3K9W1-F1
#
_cell.length_a   1.000
_cell.length_b   1.000
_cell.length_c   1.000
_cell.angle_alpha   90.00
_cell.angle_beta   90.00
_cell.angle_gamma   90.00
#
_symmetry.space_group_name_H-M   'P 1'
#
loop_
_entity.id
_entity.type
_entity.pdbx_description
1 polymer ?
#
loop_
_entity_poly.entity_id
_entity_poly.type
_entity_poly.pdbx_seq_one_letter_code
_entity_poly.pdbx_strand_id
1 'polypeptide(L)'
;MMEKTIGAEVNVALADYDESLKDHVVELLKETLREQSTEYLLENTWEVVENKRTLYKNKDGELERPDKETPGGTLSSEISDTREKFEVMTVGITVKVVETL
;
A
#
# COMPACT_ATOMS: atom_id res chain seq x y z
N MET A 1 -25.83 13.90 3.16
CA MET A 1 -24.58 13.63 2.45
C MET A 1 -23.87 12.53 3.22
N MET A 2 -23.62 11.39 2.58
CA MET A 2 -22.84 10.31 3.19
C MET A 2 -21.38 10.58 2.85
N GLU A 3 -20.56 10.81 3.89
CA GLU A 3 -19.12 10.97 3.77
C GLU A 3 -18.44 9.62 4.02
N LYS A 4 -17.54 9.22 3.13
CA LYS A 4 -16.68 8.05 3.32
C LYS A 4 -15.25 8.35 2.93
N THR A 5 -14.31 7.53 3.39
CA THR A 5 -12.90 7.61 3.01
C THR A 5 -12.59 6.47 2.04
N ILE A 6 -11.92 6.82 0.94
CA ILE A 6 -11.34 5.86 0.00
C ILE A 6 -9.82 6.05 -0.01
N GLY A 7 -9.09 5.05 -0.50
CA GLY A 7 -7.64 5.14 -0.62
C GLY A 7 -7.05 4.08 -1.53
N ALA A 8 -5.79 4.27 -1.86
CA ALA A 8 -4.99 3.38 -2.69
C ALA A 8 -3.56 3.32 -2.15
N GLU A 9 -2.88 2.19 -2.32
CA GLU A 9 -1.48 2.03 -1.94
C GLU A 9 -0.68 1.32 -3.02
N VAL A 10 0.61 1.67 -3.14
CA VAL A 10 1.58 0.97 -4.00
C VAL A 10 2.84 0.64 -3.20
N ASN A 11 3.47 -0.47 -3.56
CA ASN A 11 4.76 -0.85 -3.01
C ASN A 11 5.86 -0.50 -4.01
N VAL A 12 6.87 0.20 -3.53
CA VAL A 12 8.08 0.58 -4.30
C VAL A 12 9.27 -0.12 -3.67
N ALA A 13 10.18 -0.66 -4.48
CA ALA A 13 11.42 -1.21 -3.95
C ALA A 13 12.18 -0.12 -3.16
N LEU A 14 12.57 -0.42 -1.93
CA LEU A 14 13.18 0.59 -1.06
C LEU A 14 14.50 1.13 -1.63
N ALA A 15 15.22 0.29 -2.39
CA ALA A 15 16.46 0.67 -3.05
C ALA A 15 16.26 1.77 -4.11
N ASP A 16 15.08 1.82 -4.72
CA ASP A 16 14.71 2.79 -5.76
C ASP A 16 13.87 3.95 -5.19
N TYR A 17 13.58 3.94 -3.89
CA TYR A 17 12.71 4.93 -3.25
C TYR A 17 13.46 6.23 -2.95
N ASP A 18 12.97 7.33 -3.52
CA ASP A 18 13.39 8.69 -3.21
C ASP A 18 12.18 9.65 -3.16
N GLU A 19 12.42 10.91 -2.75
CA GLU A 19 11.36 11.93 -2.65
C GLU A 19 10.72 12.27 -4.00
N SER A 20 11.48 12.23 -5.11
CA SER A 20 10.93 12.50 -6.43
C SER A 20 10.00 11.39 -6.90
N LEU A 21 10.35 10.14 -6.63
CA LEU A 21 9.53 8.99 -6.95
C LEU A 21 8.27 8.97 -6.07
N LYS A 22 8.40 9.32 -4.78
CA LYS A 22 7.26 9.51 -3.89
C LYS A 22 6.26 10.51 -4.48
N ASP A 23 6.73 11.71 -4.84
CA ASP A 23 5.85 12.76 -5.37
C ASP A 23 5.13 12.30 -6.64
N HIS A 24 5.85 11.61 -7.54
CA HIS A 24 5.27 11.06 -8.75
C HIS A 24 4.21 9.99 -8.47
N VAL A 25 4.50 9.07 -7.54
CA VAL A 25 3.56 8.03 -7.11
C VAL A 25 2.32 8.63 -6.47
N VAL A 26 2.47 9.64 -5.62
CA VAL A 26 1.34 10.33 -4.99
C VAL A 26 0.41 10.95 -6.03
N GLU A 27 0.95 11.64 -7.04
CA GLU A 27 0.12 12.23 -8.10
C GLU A 27 -0.56 11.15 -8.94
N LEU A 28 0.14 10.07 -9.29
CA LEU A 28 -0.44 8.95 -10.03
C LEU A 28 -1.60 8.28 -9.27
N LEU A 29 -1.44 8.07 -7.95
CA LEU A 29 -2.49 7.52 -7.11
C LEU A 29 -3.70 8.45 -7.03
N LYS A 30 -3.49 9.77 -6.97
CA LYS A 30 -4.59 10.76 -6.99
C LYS A 30 -5.34 10.73 -8.32
N GLU A 31 -4.62 10.71 -9.44
CA GLU A 31 -5.21 10.58 -10.78
C GLU A 31 -6.04 9.30 -10.88
N THR A 32 -5.48 8.17 -10.45
CA THR A 32 -6.17 6.88 -10.45
C THR A 32 -7.47 6.93 -9.65
N LEU A 33 -7.45 7.51 -8.45
CA LEU A 33 -8.66 7.63 -7.62
C LEU A 33 -9.69 8.59 -8.24
N ARG A 34 -9.26 9.66 -8.91
CA ARG A 34 -10.18 10.57 -9.63
C ARG A 34 -10.85 9.88 -10.81
N GLU A 35 -10.11 9.04 -11.54
CA GLU A 35 -10.64 8.28 -12.68
C GLU A 35 -11.62 7.18 -12.26
N GLN A 36 -11.35 6.52 -11.13
CA GLN A 36 -12.16 5.39 -10.67
C GLN A 36 -13.36 5.78 -9.81
N SER A 37 -13.33 6.97 -9.20
CA SER A 37 -14.40 7.39 -8.30
C SER A 37 -15.60 7.94 -9.07
N THR A 38 -16.79 7.51 -8.65
CA THR A 38 -18.06 8.07 -9.13
C THR A 38 -18.56 9.22 -8.24
N GLU A 39 -17.96 9.35 -7.07
CA GLU A 39 -18.27 10.32 -6.03
C GLU A 39 -17.42 11.58 -6.16
N TYR A 40 -17.84 12.66 -5.49
CA TYR A 40 -17.07 13.89 -5.47
C TYR A 40 -15.94 13.81 -4.44
N LEU A 41 -14.70 13.95 -4.90
CA LEU A 41 -13.51 13.98 -4.04
C LEU A 41 -13.33 15.35 -3.38
N LEU A 42 -13.14 15.35 -2.06
CA LEU A 42 -12.76 16.54 -1.30
C LEU A 42 -11.25 16.76 -1.41
N GLU A 43 -10.82 17.46 -2.45
CA GLU A 43 -9.40 17.70 -2.81
C GLU A 43 -8.55 18.32 -1.67
N ASN A 44 -9.16 18.93 -0.65
CA ASN A 44 -8.45 19.46 0.51
C ASN A 44 -8.24 18.43 1.64
N THR A 45 -8.59 17.16 1.42
CA THR A 45 -8.58 16.10 2.44
C THR A 45 -7.63 14.95 2.11
N TRP A 46 -6.73 15.14 1.15
CA TRP A 46 -5.69 14.17 0.83
C TRP A 46 -4.75 13.97 2.01
N GLU A 47 -4.58 12.72 2.42
CA GLU A 47 -3.58 12.30 3.39
C GLU A 47 -2.66 11.27 2.74
N VAL A 48 -1.35 11.42 2.95
CA VAL A 48 -0.32 10.51 2.43
C VAL A 48 0.26 9.73 3.59
N VAL A 49 0.39 8.42 3.42
CA VAL A 49 0.96 7.50 4.41
C VAL A 49 2.14 6.77 3.79
N GLU A 50 3.25 6.73 4.50
CA GLU A 50 4.44 5.98 4.13
C GLU A 50 4.68 4.89 5.16
N ASN A 51 4.95 3.66 4.71
CA ASN A 51 5.26 2.56 5.60
C ASN A 51 6.34 1.66 5.01
N LYS A 52 7.52 1.66 5.64
CA LYS A 52 8.60 0.73 5.30
C LYS A 52 8.23 -0.67 5.77
N ARG A 53 8.24 -1.65 4.86
CA ARG A 53 7.88 -3.04 5.13
C ARG A 53 8.82 -4.02 4.43
N THR A 54 8.87 -5.24 4.93
CA THR A 54 9.56 -6.35 4.28
C THR A 54 8.52 -7.33 3.74
N LEU A 55 8.58 -7.59 2.44
CA LEU A 55 7.75 -8.56 1.74
C LEU A 55 8.59 -9.77 1.34
N TYR A 56 7.92 -10.89 1.14
CA TYR A 56 8.55 -12.15 0.76
C TYR A 56 7.93 -12.62 -0.54
N LYS A 57 8.76 -13.09 -1.47
CA LYS A 57 8.26 -13.69 -2.69
C LYS A 57 7.77 -15.11 -2.41
N ASN A 58 6.52 -15.39 -2.76
CA ASN A 58 5.95 -16.73 -2.67
C ASN A 58 6.39 -17.59 -3.87
N LYS A 59 5.95 -18.85 -3.91
CA LYS A 59 6.34 -19.79 -4.98
C LYS A 59 5.78 -19.42 -6.35
N ASP A 60 4.68 -18.67 -6.36
CA ASP A 60 3.99 -18.19 -7.56
C ASP A 60 4.55 -16.84 -8.05
N GLY A 61 5.52 -16.28 -7.31
CA GLY A 61 6.21 -15.06 -7.66
C GLY A 61 5.56 -13.77 -7.15
N GLU A 62 4.48 -13.88 -6.39
CA GLU A 62 3.78 -12.75 -5.76
C GLU A 62 4.46 -12.32 -4.46
N LEU A 63 4.30 -11.04 -4.10
CA LEU A 63 4.85 -10.47 -2.88
C LEU A 63 3.82 -10.58 -1.74
N GLU A 64 4.14 -11.37 -0.73
CA GLU A 64 3.28 -11.60 0.43
C GLU A 64 3.88 -10.96 1.69
N ARG A 65 2.99 -10.52 2.59
CA ARG A 65 3.39 -10.11 3.94
C ARG A 65 3.73 -11.38 4.73
N PRO A 66 4.69 -11.33 5.66
CA PRO A 66 4.80 -12.39 6.65
C PRO A 66 3.49 -12.37 7.45
N ASP A 67 2.68 -13.41 7.31
CA ASP A 67 1.48 -13.57 8.13
C ASP A 67 1.91 -13.49 9.60
N LYS A 68 1.21 -12.65 10.38
CA LYS A 68 1.49 -12.45 11.80
C LYS A 68 1.64 -13.81 12.47
N GLU A 69 2.75 -14.00 13.16
CA GLU A 69 3.00 -15.12 14.07
C GLU A 69 1.74 -15.40 14.91
N THR A 70 0.99 -16.44 14.57
CA THR A 70 -0.13 -16.90 15.39
C THR A 70 0.47 -17.54 16.64
N PRO A 71 0.25 -17.00 17.85
CA PRO A 71 0.79 -17.59 19.07
C PRO A 71 0.03 -18.88 19.38
N GLY A 72 0.57 -20.03 18.96
CA GLY A 72 0.00 -21.35 19.26
C GLY A 72 -0.03 -22.35 18.10
N GLY A 73 0.44 -21.99 16.90
CA GLY A 73 0.65 -22.94 15.81
C GLY A 73 2.00 -23.64 15.94
N THR A 74 1.98 -24.90 16.36
CA THR A 74 3.15 -25.78 16.45
C THR A 74 3.92 -25.86 15.12
N LEU A 75 5.19 -25.42 15.18
CA LEU A 75 6.29 -25.50 14.19
C LEU A 75 6.11 -24.58 12.96
N SER A 76 7.02 -23.65 12.67
CA SER A 76 8.41 -23.98 12.33
C SER A 76 9.43 -22.96 12.84
N SER A 77 10.20 -23.33 13.86
CA SER A 77 11.54 -22.75 14.16
C SER A 77 12.60 -23.08 13.07
N GLU A 78 12.19 -23.37 11.83
CA GLU A 78 13.07 -23.83 10.75
C GLU A 78 12.56 -23.40 9.36
N ILE A 79 12.00 -22.19 9.20
CA ILE A 79 12.01 -21.61 7.85
C ILE A 79 13.44 -21.12 7.62
N SER A 80 14.29 -22.02 7.15
CA SER A 80 15.46 -21.65 6.36
C SER A 80 14.94 -20.79 5.22
N ASP A 81 14.99 -19.47 5.43
CA ASP A 81 14.31 -18.43 4.67
C ASP A 81 14.99 -18.28 3.30
N THR A 82 14.85 -19.30 2.46
CA THR A 82 15.30 -19.34 1.06
C THR A 82 14.41 -18.50 0.15
N ARG A 83 13.34 -17.89 0.70
CA ARG A 83 12.49 -16.95 -0.02
C ARG A 83 13.21 -15.60 -0.13
N GLU A 84 13.17 -15.05 -1.33
CA GLU A 84 13.76 -13.75 -1.62
C GLU A 84 13.03 -12.66 -0.84
N LYS A 85 13.80 -11.88 -0.07
CA LYS A 85 13.29 -10.79 0.78
C LYS A 85 13.34 -9.49 -0.01
N PHE A 86 12.24 -8.75 0.03
CA PHE A 86 12.11 -7.45 -0.61
C PHE A 86 11.80 -6.39 0.44
N GLU A 87 12.74 -5.48 0.68
CA GLU A 87 12.44 -4.25 1.39
C GLU A 87 11.71 -3.30 0.46
N VAL A 88 10.53 -2.85 0.88
CA VAL A 88 9.70 -1.93 0.10
C VAL A 88 9.28 -0.74 0.96
N MET A 89 9.07 0.39 0.29
CA MET A 89 8.28 1.50 0.81
C MET A 89 6.85 1.37 0.27
N THR A 90 5.88 1.20 1.16
CA THR A 90 4.47 1.33 0.79
C THR A 90 4.09 2.81 0.87
N VAL A 91 3.70 3.40 -0.26
CA VAL A 91 3.12 4.74 -0.34
C VAL A 91 1.62 4.60 -0.56
N GLY A 92 0.84 5.11 0.38
CA GLY A 92 -0.62 5.12 0.31
C GLY A 92 -1.18 6.53 0.37
N ILE A 93 -2.33 6.73 -0.25
CA ILE A 93 -3.11 7.96 -0.11
C ILE A 93 -4.54 7.65 0.29
N THR A 94 -5.14 8.55 1.07
CA THR A 94 -6.56 8.52 1.41
C THR A 94 -7.20 9.87 1.14
N VAL A 95 -8.49 9.86 0.79
CA VAL A 95 -9.29 11.07 0.55
C VAL A 95 -10.72 10.85 1.00
N LYS A 96 -11.37 11.92 1.46
CA LYS A 96 -12.80 11.90 1.74
C LYS A 96 -13.59 12.16 0.47
N VAL A 97 -14.67 11.40 0.30
CA VAL A 97 -15.61 11.55 -0.81
C VAL A 97 -17.03 11.75 -0.31
N VAL A 98 -17.83 12.47 -1.09
CA VAL A 98 -19.26 12.67 -0.87
C VAL A 98 -20.04 12.14 -2.06
N GLU A 99 -21.12 11.40 -1.78
CA GLU A 99 -22.04 10.98 -2.83
C GLU A 99 -22.69 12.20 -3.49
N THR A 100 -22.55 12.29 -4.80
CA THR A 100 -23.29 13.23 -5.64
C THR A 100 -24.66 12.65 -5.96
N LEU A 101 -25.72 13.34 -5.54
CA LEU A 101 -27.12 13.00 -5.80
C LEU A 101 -27.49 13.11 -7.28
#